data_AF-A0A101QXU0-F1
#
_entry.id   AF-A0A101QXU0-F1
#
_cell.length_a   1.000
_cell.length_b   1.000
_cell.length_c   1.000
_cell.angle_alpha   90.00
_cell.angle_beta   90.00
_cell.angle_gamma   90.00
#
_symmetry.space_group_name_H-M   'P 1'
#
loop_
_entity.id
_entity.type
_entity.pdbx_description
1 polymer ?
#
loop_
_entity_poly.entity_id
_entity_poly.type
_entity_poly.pdbx_seq_one_letter_code
_entity_poly.pdbx_strand_id
1 'polypeptide(L)'
;MQQLDLFADLGEPEAPKPETTITLPKPTAGQYASPAKPPAPAPAPAPAPAPVAAGGRRRPEFVSRPTGGAEFGEAVATAWHHAHGGNRMEIPLGVVATLALWPLKGAPRTLADFFRGLDAQQILACVREVSAYWWMRRPDLIDTARVLFEWADRDDHTKHELAAIRATFHAALDAHALDHTGHEDPEANSYIDLMSWTVTALRHNTARQGLGEYHTPPEVCDMMAAQIIGNDPGVIHEGYSLADPCAGTGGMFRSAAQHLRGMGFDPAAFTWFAQEIDPLAAAGCAVNVIVWGLGPKALVACGDTLAEGSMWQRAVEHRRIMVEHRDRAASTMAMASAIAQVEQLVNPGVKAA
;
A
#
# COMPACT_ATOMS: atom_id res chain seq x y z
N MET A 1 44.57 41.74 -0.67
CA MET A 1 43.27 41.23 -1.12
C MET A 1 42.43 40.96 0.11
N GLN A 2 41.47 41.83 0.40
CA GLN A 2 40.49 41.61 1.47
C GLN A 2 39.36 40.73 0.90
N GLN A 3 39.11 39.61 1.56
CA GLN A 3 38.01 38.71 1.23
C GLN A 3 36.73 39.31 1.80
N LEU A 4 35.78 39.66 0.92
CA LEU A 4 34.44 40.11 1.28
C LEU A 4 33.64 38.90 1.74
N ASP A 5 33.28 38.87 3.02
CA ASP A 5 32.37 37.86 3.59
C ASP A 5 30.92 38.33 3.39
N LEU A 6 30.28 37.81 2.33
CA LEU A 6 28.97 38.24 1.83
C LEU A 6 27.79 37.75 2.68
N PHE A 7 28.05 37.05 3.79
CA PHE A 7 27.02 36.40 4.61
C PHE A 7 27.01 36.82 6.09
N ALA A 8 27.79 37.84 6.46
CA ALA A 8 27.86 38.31 7.84
C ALA A 8 26.56 38.97 8.37
N ASP A 9 25.63 39.36 7.48
CA ASP A 9 24.39 40.10 7.82
C ASP A 9 23.11 39.24 7.83
N LEU A 10 23.20 37.92 7.67
CA LEU A 10 22.03 37.04 7.84
C LEU A 10 21.92 36.63 9.31
N GLY A 11 21.18 37.45 10.09
CA GLY A 11 20.80 37.12 11.46
C GLY A 11 20.09 35.75 11.54
N GLU A 12 20.24 35.07 12.68
CA GLU A 12 19.68 33.73 12.87
C GLU A 12 18.15 33.72 12.69
N PRO A 13 17.57 32.79 11.92
CA PRO A 13 16.13 32.69 11.77
C PRO A 13 15.48 32.23 13.08
N GLU A 14 14.52 33.02 13.57
CA GLU A 14 13.73 32.70 14.77
C GLU A 14 12.95 31.40 14.54
N ALA A 15 13.13 30.43 15.44
CA ALA A 15 12.44 29.14 15.36
C ALA A 15 10.92 29.33 15.39
N PRO A 16 10.15 28.72 14.47
CA PRO A 16 8.70 28.84 14.47
C PRO A 16 8.12 28.28 15.77
N LYS A 17 7.27 29.07 16.42
CA LYS A 17 6.60 28.68 17.67
C LYS A 17 5.58 27.56 17.37
N PRO A 18 5.50 26.52 18.22
CA PRO A 18 4.59 25.41 17.99
C PRO A 18 3.14 25.87 18.12
N GLU A 19 2.42 25.94 17.01
CA GLU A 19 0.97 26.08 17.03
C GLU A 19 0.34 24.74 17.42
N THR A 20 -0.41 24.77 18.52
CA THR A 20 -1.43 23.82 19.02
C THR A 20 -1.38 22.38 18.51
N THR A 21 -1.16 21.45 19.46
CA THR A 21 -1.30 20.00 19.33
C THR A 21 -2.63 19.62 18.64
N ILE A 22 -2.57 19.28 17.35
CA ILE A 22 -3.73 18.76 16.61
C ILE A 22 -3.97 17.32 17.06
N THR A 23 -5.13 17.09 17.66
CA THR A 23 -5.54 15.76 18.14
C THR A 23 -6.16 14.99 16.98
N LEU A 24 -5.62 13.82 16.64
CA LEU A 24 -6.22 12.92 15.66
C LEU A 24 -7.63 12.49 16.12
N PRO A 25 -8.62 12.41 15.23
CA PRO A 25 -9.94 11.88 15.60
C PRO A 25 -9.80 10.42 16.04
N LYS A 26 -10.46 10.08 17.16
CA LYS A 26 -10.48 8.71 17.68
C LYS A 26 -11.18 7.78 16.68
N PRO A 27 -10.65 6.58 16.41
CA PRO A 27 -11.33 5.61 15.56
C PRO A 27 -12.69 5.27 16.17
N THR A 28 -13.73 5.26 15.32
CA THR A 28 -15.07 4.84 15.73
C THR A 28 -15.01 3.36 16.13
N ALA A 29 -15.40 3.08 17.37
CA ALA A 29 -15.39 1.72 17.92
C ALA A 29 -16.22 0.78 17.03
N GLY A 30 -15.56 -0.26 16.50
CA GLY A 30 -16.14 -1.23 15.58
C GLY A 30 -15.23 -1.63 14.42
N GLN A 31 -14.13 -0.90 14.18
CA GLN A 31 -13.32 -1.07 12.97
C GLN A 31 -12.20 -2.12 13.02
N TYR A 32 -11.89 -2.75 14.16
CA TYR A 32 -10.79 -3.75 14.26
C TYR A 32 -11.00 -4.82 15.34
N ALA A 33 -12.23 -5.28 15.57
CA ALA A 33 -12.48 -6.38 16.50
C ALA A 33 -12.92 -7.64 15.77
N SER A 34 -12.02 -8.63 15.64
CA SER A 34 -12.47 -10.03 15.62
C SER A 34 -13.18 -10.31 16.96
N PRO A 35 -14.31 -11.03 16.99
CA PRO A 35 -15.02 -11.29 18.25
C PRO A 35 -14.13 -12.10 19.18
N ALA A 36 -13.68 -11.48 20.27
CA ALA A 36 -13.00 -12.18 21.35
C ALA A 36 -13.97 -13.20 21.97
N LYS A 37 -13.55 -14.46 22.02
CA LYS A 37 -14.25 -15.54 22.71
C LYS A 37 -14.36 -15.18 24.21
N PRO A 38 -15.52 -15.39 24.88
CA PRO A 38 -15.64 -15.10 26.31
C PRO A 38 -14.63 -15.91 27.13
N PRO A 39 -14.03 -15.35 28.19
CA PRO A 39 -13.06 -16.05 29.01
C PRO A 39 -13.74 -17.20 29.77
N ALA A 40 -13.15 -18.40 29.67
CA ALA A 40 -13.51 -19.52 30.52
C ALA A 40 -13.07 -19.25 31.98
N PRO A 41 -13.77 -19.82 32.99
CA PRO A 41 -13.40 -19.64 34.39
C PRO A 41 -11.98 -20.14 34.66
N ALA A 42 -11.21 -19.35 35.41
CA ALA A 42 -9.78 -19.58 35.67
C ALA A 42 -9.54 -20.89 36.44
N PRO A 43 -8.64 -21.77 35.96
CA PRO A 43 -8.11 -22.87 36.77
C PRO A 43 -7.09 -22.35 37.80
N ALA A 44 -6.95 -23.07 38.91
CA ALA A 44 -6.07 -22.76 40.04
C ALA A 44 -4.60 -22.53 39.61
N PRO A 45 -3.83 -21.68 40.32
CA PRO A 45 -2.50 -21.27 39.89
C PRO A 45 -1.52 -22.45 39.89
N ALA A 46 -1.04 -22.78 38.69
CA ALA A 46 0.08 -23.70 38.48
C ALA A 46 1.42 -22.99 38.82
N PRO A 47 2.46 -23.73 39.25
CA PRO A 47 3.73 -23.14 39.66
C PRO A 47 4.42 -22.44 38.49
N ALA A 48 5.12 -21.34 38.82
CA ALA A 48 5.76 -20.44 37.86
C ALA A 48 6.67 -21.19 36.86
N PRO A 49 6.58 -20.89 35.55
CA PRO A 49 7.46 -21.52 34.58
C PRO A 49 8.88 -20.97 34.71
N ALA A 50 9.85 -21.86 34.56
CA ALA A 50 11.27 -21.53 34.47
C ALA A 50 11.55 -20.61 33.26
N PRO A 51 12.64 -19.81 33.29
CA PRO A 51 12.92 -18.86 32.21
C PRO A 51 13.15 -19.61 30.91
N VAL A 52 12.31 -19.32 29.91
CA VAL A 52 12.46 -19.85 28.55
C VAL A 52 13.68 -19.17 27.95
N ALA A 53 14.73 -19.96 27.72
CA ALA A 53 15.90 -19.53 26.96
C ALA A 53 15.45 -18.98 25.61
N ALA A 54 15.91 -17.78 25.26
CA ALA A 54 15.71 -17.14 23.97
C ALA A 54 16.30 -18.01 22.85
N GLY A 55 15.48 -18.93 22.32
CA GLY A 55 15.78 -19.74 21.15
C GLY A 55 15.65 -18.88 19.91
N GLY A 56 16.75 -18.23 19.53
CA GLY A 56 16.83 -17.39 18.36
C GLY A 56 16.46 -18.12 17.08
N ARG A 57 15.43 -17.62 16.40
CA ARG A 57 15.48 -17.53 14.94
C ARG A 57 15.99 -16.13 14.60
N ARG A 58 17.31 -15.92 14.75
CA ARG A 58 17.97 -14.83 14.02
C ARG A 58 17.88 -15.20 12.54
N ARG A 59 16.87 -14.66 11.85
CA ARG A 59 16.90 -14.56 10.39
C ARG A 59 18.19 -13.81 10.01
N PRO A 60 18.93 -14.21 8.96
CA PRO A 60 20.08 -13.44 8.53
C PRO A 60 19.62 -12.03 8.18
N GLU A 61 20.38 -11.04 8.66
CA GLU A 61 20.03 -9.63 8.69
C GLU A 61 19.89 -9.00 7.28
N PHE A 62 20.25 -9.72 6.21
CA PHE A 62 20.20 -9.26 4.82
C PHE A 62 19.99 -10.42 3.83
N VAL A 63 18.87 -11.14 3.90
CA VAL A 63 18.52 -12.09 2.82
C VAL A 63 17.86 -11.33 1.67
N SER A 64 18.68 -10.74 0.82
CA SER A 64 18.28 -10.44 -0.54
C SER A 64 17.89 -11.75 -1.22
N ARG A 65 16.64 -11.84 -1.69
CA ARG A 65 16.30 -12.81 -2.75
C ARG A 65 16.10 -12.02 -4.04
N PRO A 66 17.16 -11.82 -4.85
CA PRO A 66 17.04 -11.21 -6.17
C PRO A 66 16.15 -12.03 -7.12
N THR A 67 16.02 -13.34 -6.86
CA THR A 67 15.22 -14.27 -7.67
C THR A 67 13.75 -14.14 -7.27
N GLY A 68 13.02 -13.35 -8.06
CA GLY A 68 11.57 -13.18 -7.96
C GLY A 68 11.12 -11.82 -8.50
N GLY A 69 11.63 -10.72 -7.93
CA GLY A 69 11.14 -9.38 -8.24
C GLY A 69 11.44 -8.91 -9.68
N ALA A 70 12.70 -8.99 -10.10
CA ALA A 70 13.09 -8.57 -11.45
C ALA A 70 12.42 -9.42 -12.54
N GLU A 71 12.41 -10.75 -12.35
CA GLU A 71 11.73 -11.70 -13.23
C GLU A 71 10.22 -11.45 -13.30
N PHE A 72 9.58 -11.11 -12.17
CA PHE A 72 8.18 -10.71 -12.12
C PHE A 72 7.91 -9.44 -12.92
N GLY A 73 8.71 -8.39 -12.70
CA GLY A 73 8.58 -7.13 -13.44
C GLY A 73 8.73 -7.34 -14.95
N GLU A 74 9.73 -8.11 -15.36
CA GLU A 74 9.96 -8.46 -16.76
C GLU A 74 8.79 -9.27 -17.34
N ALA A 75 8.30 -10.30 -16.65
CA ALA A 75 7.15 -11.09 -17.11
C ALA A 75 5.90 -10.23 -17.36
N VAL A 76 5.61 -9.31 -16.45
CA VAL A 76 4.48 -8.36 -16.58
C VAL A 76 4.69 -7.41 -17.77
N ALA A 77 5.87 -6.82 -17.90
CA ALA A 77 6.18 -5.88 -18.98
C ALA A 77 6.20 -6.57 -20.35
N THR A 78 6.81 -7.75 -20.45
CA THR A 78 6.84 -8.56 -21.68
C THR A 78 5.42 -8.92 -22.11
N ALA A 79 4.56 -9.40 -21.20
CA ALA A 79 3.19 -9.73 -21.53
C ALA A 79 2.39 -8.51 -22.04
N TRP A 80 2.55 -7.37 -21.38
CA TRP A 80 1.92 -6.11 -21.78
C TRP A 80 2.32 -5.67 -23.19
N HIS A 81 3.62 -5.65 -23.47
CA HIS A 81 4.15 -5.19 -24.75
C HIS A 81 3.94 -6.20 -25.89
N HIS A 82 4.06 -7.51 -25.64
CA HIS A 82 3.79 -8.55 -26.63
C HIS A 82 2.32 -8.58 -27.05
N ALA A 83 1.39 -8.29 -26.14
CA ALA A 83 -0.03 -8.19 -26.45
C ALA A 83 -0.42 -6.82 -27.04
N HIS A 84 0.54 -5.95 -27.36
CA HIS A 84 0.33 -4.61 -27.91
C HIS A 84 -0.51 -3.69 -27.00
N GLY A 85 -0.32 -3.74 -25.68
CA GLY A 85 -1.05 -2.91 -24.71
C GLY A 85 -0.79 -1.40 -24.82
N GLY A 86 0.26 -0.98 -25.52
CA GLY A 86 0.58 0.44 -25.75
C GLY A 86 1.32 1.08 -24.57
N ASN A 87 1.15 2.40 -24.41
CA ASN A 87 1.97 3.21 -23.49
C ASN A 87 1.31 3.51 -22.13
N ARG A 88 0.10 2.98 -21.91
CA ARG A 88 -0.69 3.20 -20.69
C ARG A 88 -0.20 2.31 -19.54
N MET A 89 0.91 2.70 -18.91
CA MET A 89 1.54 1.93 -17.82
C MET A 89 0.63 1.78 -16.60
N GLU A 90 -0.36 2.66 -16.43
CA GLU A 90 -1.32 2.59 -15.32
C GLU A 90 -2.18 1.31 -15.34
N ILE A 91 -2.39 0.71 -16.52
CA ILE A 91 -3.18 -0.53 -16.68
C ILE A 91 -2.45 -1.76 -16.13
N PRO A 92 -1.24 -2.12 -16.63
CA PRO A 92 -0.50 -3.26 -16.09
C PRO A 92 -0.12 -3.06 -14.61
N LEU A 93 0.12 -1.82 -14.16
CA LEU A 93 0.29 -1.53 -12.74
C LEU A 93 -0.99 -1.75 -11.94
N GLY A 94 -2.14 -1.33 -12.47
CA GLY A 94 -3.45 -1.58 -11.90
C GLY A 94 -3.74 -3.07 -11.72
N VAL A 95 -3.42 -3.88 -12.73
CA VAL A 95 -3.53 -5.34 -12.66
C VAL A 95 -2.70 -5.93 -11.51
N VAL A 96 -1.44 -5.50 -11.37
CA VAL A 96 -0.57 -5.95 -10.27
C VAL A 96 -1.13 -5.49 -8.91
N ALA A 97 -1.59 -4.24 -8.82
CA ALA A 97 -2.22 -3.70 -7.62
C ALA A 97 -3.49 -4.49 -7.24
N THR A 98 -4.32 -4.89 -8.21
CA THR A 98 -5.52 -5.71 -7.99
C THR A 98 -5.18 -7.05 -7.35
N LEU A 99 -4.16 -7.76 -7.86
CA LEU A 99 -3.72 -9.02 -7.28
C LEU A 99 -3.11 -8.83 -5.89
N ALA A 100 -2.25 -7.81 -5.72
CA ALA A 100 -1.59 -7.51 -4.46
C ALA A 100 -2.59 -7.14 -3.36
N LEU A 101 -3.64 -6.41 -3.71
CA LEU A 101 -4.69 -5.96 -2.80
C LEU A 101 -5.86 -6.93 -2.70
N TRP A 102 -5.80 -8.12 -3.30
CA TRP A 102 -6.94 -9.03 -3.25
C TRP A 102 -7.39 -9.30 -1.80
N PRO A 103 -8.65 -9.04 -1.41
CA PRO A 103 -9.08 -9.04 -0.01
C PRO A 103 -8.92 -10.37 0.71
N LEU A 104 -9.09 -11.48 -0.01
CA LEU A 104 -8.96 -12.81 0.57
C LEU A 104 -7.46 -13.20 0.59
N LYS A 105 -6.91 -13.38 1.80
CA LYS A 105 -5.54 -13.81 2.04
C LYS A 105 -5.50 -15.23 2.63
N GLY A 106 -4.33 -15.86 2.64
CA GLY A 106 -4.09 -17.17 3.28
C GLY A 106 -4.22 -18.40 2.37
N ALA A 107 -4.72 -18.24 1.14
CA ALA A 107 -4.87 -19.34 0.18
C ALA A 107 -4.37 -18.99 -1.24
N PRO A 108 -3.08 -18.60 -1.40
CA PRO A 108 -2.58 -18.02 -2.65
C PRO A 108 -2.72 -18.95 -3.86
N ARG A 109 -2.50 -20.26 -3.70
CA ARG A 109 -2.62 -21.24 -4.79
C ARG A 109 -4.06 -21.46 -5.25
N THR A 110 -4.98 -21.62 -4.30
CA THR A 110 -6.42 -21.77 -4.61
C THR A 110 -6.97 -20.54 -5.32
N LEU A 111 -6.55 -19.34 -4.88
CA LEU A 111 -6.91 -18.09 -5.54
C LEU A 111 -6.31 -18.01 -6.95
N ALA A 112 -5.04 -18.38 -7.13
CA ALA A 112 -4.43 -18.43 -8.45
C ALA A 112 -5.18 -19.36 -9.40
N ASP A 113 -5.61 -20.54 -8.95
CA ASP A 113 -6.40 -21.49 -9.74
C ASP A 113 -7.76 -20.89 -10.17
N PHE A 114 -8.45 -20.20 -9.26
CA PHE A 114 -9.68 -19.47 -9.58
C PHE A 114 -9.43 -18.39 -10.65
N PHE A 115 -8.39 -17.57 -10.46
CA PHE A 115 -8.10 -16.46 -11.34
C PHE A 115 -7.66 -16.85 -12.75
N ARG A 116 -7.05 -18.03 -12.92
CA ARG A 116 -6.66 -18.54 -14.25
C ARG A 116 -7.86 -18.75 -15.17
N GLY A 117 -9.05 -18.96 -14.63
CA GLY A 117 -10.27 -19.15 -15.41
C GLY A 117 -10.93 -17.87 -15.91
N LEU A 118 -10.48 -16.69 -15.48
CA LEU A 118 -11.18 -15.44 -15.77
C LEU A 118 -10.96 -14.94 -17.21
N ASP A 119 -12.03 -14.38 -17.78
CA ASP A 119 -11.95 -13.57 -18.99
C ASP A 119 -11.65 -12.10 -18.69
N ALA A 120 -11.47 -11.29 -19.75
CA ALA A 120 -11.11 -9.88 -19.58
C ALA A 120 -12.20 -9.07 -18.86
N GLN A 121 -13.48 -9.36 -19.06
CA GLN A 121 -14.57 -8.63 -18.42
C GLN A 121 -14.66 -8.95 -16.92
N GLN A 122 -14.45 -10.22 -16.57
CA GLN A 122 -14.34 -10.65 -15.18
C GLN A 122 -13.11 -10.03 -14.50
N ILE A 123 -11.99 -9.89 -15.21
CA ILE A 123 -10.81 -9.19 -14.69
C ILE A 123 -11.11 -7.71 -14.43
N LEU A 124 -11.80 -7.02 -15.34
CA LEU A 124 -12.24 -5.63 -15.09
C LEU A 124 -13.14 -5.54 -13.85
N ALA A 125 -14.05 -6.50 -13.66
CA ALA A 125 -14.86 -6.58 -12.44
C ALA A 125 -14.00 -6.76 -11.19
N CYS A 126 -12.97 -7.61 -11.22
CA CYS A 126 -12.02 -7.75 -10.11
C CYS A 126 -11.31 -6.43 -9.76
N VAL A 127 -10.88 -5.65 -10.76
CA VAL A 127 -10.24 -4.35 -10.54
C VAL A 127 -11.19 -3.40 -9.80
N ARG A 128 -12.45 -3.32 -10.25
CA ARG A 128 -13.51 -2.49 -9.62
C ARG A 128 -13.86 -2.97 -8.21
N GLU A 129 -13.93 -4.27 -7.99
CA GLU A 129 -14.25 -4.86 -6.68
C GLU A 129 -13.14 -4.59 -5.66
N VAL A 130 -11.87 -4.74 -6.07
CA VAL A 130 -10.72 -4.45 -5.19
C VAL A 130 -10.67 -2.97 -4.85
N SER A 131 -10.85 -2.07 -5.83
CA SER A 131 -10.84 -0.63 -5.59
C SER A 131 -11.98 -0.24 -4.64
N ALA A 132 -13.20 -0.74 -4.85
CA ALA A 132 -14.34 -0.47 -3.97
C ALA A 132 -14.13 -1.04 -2.55
N TYR A 133 -13.61 -2.27 -2.43
CA TYR A 133 -13.35 -2.90 -1.14
C TYR A 133 -12.39 -2.08 -0.28
N TRP A 134 -11.30 -1.60 -0.88
CA TRP A 134 -10.32 -0.81 -0.17
C TRP A 134 -10.71 0.65 -0.03
N TRP A 135 -11.49 1.22 -0.94
CA TRP A 135 -11.99 2.59 -0.79
C TRP A 135 -12.87 2.71 0.46
N MET A 136 -13.65 1.67 0.77
CA MET A 136 -14.40 1.61 2.03
C MET A 136 -13.50 1.61 3.29
N ARG A 137 -12.24 1.19 3.19
CA ARG A 137 -11.31 1.04 4.33
C ARG A 137 -10.29 2.18 4.42
N ARG A 138 -9.71 2.55 3.28
CA ARG A 138 -8.63 3.51 3.09
C ARG A 138 -8.95 4.41 1.88
N PRO A 139 -10.02 5.23 1.95
CA PRO A 139 -10.45 6.04 0.81
C PRO A 139 -9.37 7.05 0.41
N ASP A 140 -8.56 7.50 1.38
CA ASP A 140 -7.38 8.35 1.16
C ASP A 140 -6.37 7.70 0.21
N LEU A 141 -5.96 6.47 0.48
CA LEU A 141 -4.95 5.77 -0.31
C LEU A 141 -5.49 5.33 -1.67
N ILE A 142 -6.76 4.92 -1.73
CA ILE A 142 -7.36 4.51 -3.00
C ILE A 142 -7.63 5.72 -3.90
N ASP A 143 -7.90 6.90 -3.36
CA ASP A 143 -7.94 8.14 -4.15
C ASP A 143 -6.54 8.52 -4.66
N THR A 144 -5.48 8.43 -3.83
CA THR A 144 -4.09 8.58 -4.29
C THR A 144 -3.74 7.57 -5.38
N ALA A 145 -4.22 6.32 -5.25
CA ALA A 145 -4.01 5.26 -6.21
C ALA A 145 -5.04 5.22 -7.36
N ARG A 146 -5.90 6.24 -7.50
CA ARG A 146 -7.04 6.22 -8.43
C ARG A 146 -6.65 5.89 -9.87
N VAL A 147 -5.51 6.42 -10.32
CA VAL A 147 -4.97 6.18 -11.67
C VAL A 147 -4.78 4.70 -11.99
N LEU A 148 -4.56 3.85 -10.97
CA LEU A 148 -4.38 2.41 -11.12
C LEU A 148 -5.71 1.64 -11.25
N PHE A 149 -6.85 2.26 -10.98
CA PHE A 149 -8.15 1.57 -10.95
C PHE A 149 -9.18 2.19 -11.89
N GLU A 150 -9.14 3.50 -12.11
CA GLU A 150 -10.19 4.24 -12.85
C GLU A 150 -10.33 3.80 -14.32
N TRP A 151 -9.26 3.27 -14.90
CA TRP A 151 -9.29 2.78 -16.27
C TRP A 151 -10.26 1.61 -16.43
N ALA A 152 -10.51 0.83 -15.38
CA ALA A 152 -11.43 -0.29 -15.45
C ALA A 152 -12.89 0.13 -15.52
N ASP A 153 -13.24 1.38 -15.17
CA ASP A 153 -14.61 1.91 -15.27
C ASP A 153 -14.97 2.39 -16.68
N ARG A 154 -14.02 2.32 -17.62
CA ARG A 154 -14.24 2.73 -18.99
C ARG A 154 -14.92 1.63 -19.80
N ASP A 155 -15.90 2.01 -20.61
CA ASP A 155 -16.61 1.08 -21.51
C ASP A 155 -15.99 1.03 -22.91
N ASP A 156 -14.94 1.80 -23.18
CA ASP A 156 -14.36 1.99 -24.52
C ASP A 156 -13.08 1.17 -24.79
N HIS A 157 -12.80 0.14 -23.99
CA HIS A 157 -11.62 -0.71 -24.18
C HIS A 157 -11.65 -1.42 -25.55
N THR A 158 -10.55 -1.29 -26.27
CA THR A 158 -10.38 -2.00 -27.54
C THR A 158 -10.18 -3.50 -27.31
N LYS A 159 -10.44 -4.33 -28.34
CA LYS A 159 -10.17 -5.78 -28.27
C LYS A 159 -8.70 -6.10 -27.96
N HIS A 160 -7.77 -5.28 -28.46
CA HIS A 160 -6.35 -5.44 -28.19
C HIS A 160 -5.99 -5.10 -26.75
N GLU A 161 -6.57 -4.02 -26.21
CA GLU A 161 -6.37 -3.63 -24.81
C GLU A 161 -6.92 -4.68 -23.85
N LEU A 162 -8.11 -5.23 -24.11
CA LEU A 162 -8.67 -6.34 -23.32
C LEU A 162 -7.80 -7.60 -23.39
N ALA A 163 -7.21 -7.90 -24.55
CA ALA A 163 -6.27 -9.02 -24.69
C ALA A 163 -4.98 -8.76 -23.91
N ALA A 164 -4.47 -7.52 -23.91
CA ALA A 164 -3.28 -7.13 -23.16
C ALA A 164 -3.52 -7.16 -21.64
N ILE A 165 -4.65 -6.63 -21.16
CA ILE A 165 -5.08 -6.73 -19.76
C ILE A 165 -5.08 -8.19 -19.31
N ARG A 166 -5.74 -9.06 -20.09
CA ARG A 166 -5.81 -10.49 -19.78
C ARG A 166 -4.43 -11.15 -19.78
N ALA A 167 -3.59 -10.87 -20.78
CA ALA A 167 -2.25 -11.42 -20.86
C ALA A 167 -1.39 -10.98 -19.66
N THR A 168 -1.43 -9.71 -19.30
CA THR A 168 -0.70 -9.18 -18.14
C THR A 168 -1.21 -9.77 -16.83
N PHE A 169 -2.52 -9.93 -16.66
CA PHE A 169 -3.10 -10.53 -15.46
C PHE A 169 -2.64 -11.98 -15.26
N HIS A 170 -2.68 -12.78 -16.32
CA HIS A 170 -2.18 -14.16 -16.25
C HIS A 170 -0.66 -14.23 -16.07
N ALA A 171 0.11 -13.35 -16.73
CA ALA A 171 1.55 -13.29 -16.53
C ALA A 171 1.94 -12.95 -15.09
N ALA A 172 1.23 -12.02 -14.44
CA ALA A 172 1.45 -11.70 -13.03
C ALA A 172 1.12 -12.90 -12.12
N LEU A 173 0.06 -13.65 -12.41
CA LEU A 173 -0.28 -14.87 -11.67
C LEU A 173 0.77 -15.98 -11.85
N ASP A 174 1.20 -16.21 -13.08
CA ASP A 174 2.20 -17.23 -13.41
C ASP A 174 3.58 -16.86 -12.86
N ALA A 175 3.86 -15.56 -12.72
CA ALA A 175 5.01 -15.03 -11.99
C ALA A 175 4.75 -14.91 -10.47
N HIS A 176 3.80 -15.66 -9.92
CA HIS A 176 3.62 -15.86 -8.48
C HIS A 176 3.21 -14.61 -7.66
N ALA A 177 2.50 -13.65 -8.25
CA ALA A 177 2.02 -12.45 -7.54
C ALA A 177 1.37 -12.75 -6.17
N LEU A 178 0.51 -13.78 -6.12
CA LEU A 178 -0.20 -14.17 -4.91
C LEU A 178 0.68 -14.92 -3.91
N ASP A 179 1.71 -15.63 -4.33
CA ASP A 179 2.68 -16.21 -3.39
C ASP A 179 3.56 -15.11 -2.75
N HIS A 180 3.62 -13.91 -3.34
CA HIS A 180 4.32 -12.76 -2.77
C HIS A 180 3.45 -11.88 -1.88
N THR A 181 2.15 -11.77 -2.16
CA THR A 181 1.28 -10.76 -1.51
C THR A 181 -0.03 -11.34 -0.97
N GLY A 182 -0.25 -12.64 -1.10
CA GLY A 182 -1.46 -13.34 -0.69
C GLY A 182 -1.42 -13.91 0.72
N HIS A 183 -0.42 -13.57 1.54
CA HIS A 183 -0.31 -14.05 2.92
C HIS A 183 -1.19 -13.23 3.87
N GLU A 184 -1.66 -13.85 4.95
CA GLU A 184 -2.35 -13.13 6.04
C GLU A 184 -1.38 -12.22 6.81
N ASP A 185 -0.11 -12.65 6.93
CA ASP A 185 0.95 -11.92 7.60
C ASP A 185 1.54 -10.83 6.68
N PRO A 186 1.43 -9.54 7.05
CA PRO A 186 2.04 -8.45 6.28
C PRO A 186 3.56 -8.54 6.18
N GLU A 187 4.28 -9.19 7.12
CA GLU A 187 5.73 -9.39 7.01
C GLU A 187 6.08 -10.15 5.73
N ALA A 188 5.35 -11.24 5.47
CA ALA A 188 5.55 -12.08 4.29
C ALA A 188 5.24 -11.31 2.99
N ASN A 189 4.25 -10.42 3.05
CA ASN A 189 3.86 -9.57 1.92
C ASN A 189 4.85 -8.42 1.64
N SER A 190 5.77 -8.12 2.57
CA SER A 190 6.77 -7.05 2.45
C SER A 190 8.13 -7.52 1.95
N TYR A 191 8.31 -8.80 1.59
CA TYR A 191 9.60 -9.28 1.09
C TYR A 191 9.95 -8.76 -0.30
N ILE A 192 8.95 -8.49 -1.14
CA ILE A 192 9.16 -7.98 -2.50
C ILE A 192 8.20 -6.81 -2.76
N ASP A 193 8.74 -5.71 -3.30
CA ASP A 193 7.95 -4.60 -3.81
C ASP A 193 7.57 -4.87 -5.28
N LEU A 194 6.44 -5.56 -5.50
CA LEU A 194 5.96 -5.87 -6.85
C LEU A 194 5.72 -4.60 -7.67
N MET A 195 5.22 -3.53 -7.05
CA MET A 195 4.95 -2.27 -7.74
C MET A 195 6.23 -1.64 -8.29
N SER A 196 7.30 -1.59 -7.49
CA SER A 196 8.61 -1.07 -7.92
C SER A 196 9.14 -1.82 -9.13
N TRP A 197 9.12 -3.16 -9.08
CA TRP A 197 9.64 -4.00 -10.16
C TRP A 197 8.82 -3.84 -11.44
N THR A 198 7.49 -3.74 -11.33
CA THR A 198 6.62 -3.49 -12.47
C THR A 198 6.84 -2.09 -13.08
N VAL A 199 6.88 -1.02 -12.27
CA VAL A 199 7.15 0.34 -12.77
C VAL A 199 8.51 0.38 -13.47
N THR A 200 9.54 -0.22 -12.85
CA THR A 200 10.91 -0.22 -13.37
C THR A 200 11.03 -0.96 -14.69
N ALA A 201 10.31 -2.08 -14.85
CA ALA A 201 10.32 -2.88 -16.06
C ALA A 201 9.50 -2.25 -17.21
N LEU A 202 8.40 -1.56 -16.90
CA LEU A 202 7.57 -0.87 -17.89
C LEU A 202 8.18 0.44 -18.40
N ARG A 203 9.02 1.12 -17.60
CA ARG A 203 9.72 2.33 -18.04
C ARG A 203 10.74 2.00 -19.13
N HIS A 204 10.61 2.66 -20.28
CA HIS A 204 11.54 2.52 -21.39
C HIS A 204 12.97 2.87 -20.95
N ASN A 205 13.97 2.11 -21.40
CA ASN A 205 15.38 2.27 -20.99
C ASN A 205 15.92 3.71 -21.11
N THR A 206 15.46 4.47 -22.12
CA THR A 206 15.85 5.86 -22.36
C THR A 206 15.27 6.84 -21.31
N ALA A 207 14.07 6.57 -20.80
CA ALA A 207 13.46 7.38 -19.74
C ALA A 207 14.22 7.22 -18.42
N ARG A 208 14.72 6.01 -18.13
CA ARG A 208 15.54 5.72 -16.94
C ARG A 208 16.85 6.52 -16.92
N GLN A 209 17.47 6.73 -18.09
CA GLN A 209 18.71 7.51 -18.21
C GLN A 209 18.48 9.02 -18.17
N GLY A 210 17.37 9.51 -18.73
CA GLY A 210 17.06 10.95 -18.80
C GLY A 210 16.50 11.55 -17.51
N LEU A 211 15.79 10.75 -16.71
CA LEU A 211 15.15 11.21 -15.46
C LEU A 211 16.08 11.15 -14.25
N GLY A 212 17.18 10.39 -14.32
CA GLY A 212 18.09 10.19 -13.18
C GLY A 212 17.43 9.49 -11.97
N GLU A 213 16.25 8.93 -12.15
CA GLU A 213 15.52 8.13 -11.15
C GLU A 213 16.17 6.75 -11.06
N TYR A 214 17.02 6.56 -10.05
CA TYR A 214 17.61 5.27 -9.75
C TYR A 214 16.81 4.61 -8.62
N HIS A 215 16.27 3.43 -8.90
CA HIS A 215 15.73 2.56 -7.87
C HIS A 215 16.80 2.30 -6.81
N THR A 216 16.53 2.69 -5.55
CA THR A 216 17.42 2.37 -4.44
C THR A 216 17.38 0.87 -4.19
N PRO A 217 18.51 0.14 -4.33
CA PRO A 217 18.53 -1.30 -4.10
C PRO A 217 18.03 -1.64 -2.69
N PRO A 218 17.26 -2.73 -2.51
CA PRO A 218 16.71 -3.11 -1.21
C PRO A 218 17.74 -3.19 -0.09
N GLU A 219 18.96 -3.65 -0.40
CA GLU A 219 20.06 -3.79 0.56
C GLU A 219 20.52 -2.43 1.13
N VAL A 220 20.49 -1.40 0.29
CA VAL A 220 20.84 -0.03 0.69
C VAL A 220 19.73 0.52 1.59
N CYS A 221 18.45 0.28 1.24
CA CYS A 221 17.32 0.66 2.08
C CYS A 221 17.35 -0.06 3.44
N ASP A 222 17.66 -1.36 3.47
CA ASP A 222 17.76 -2.15 4.70
C ASP A 222 18.88 -1.62 5.60
N MET A 223 20.06 -1.33 5.02
CA MET A 223 21.17 -0.70 5.74
C MET A 223 20.78 0.67 6.30
N MET A 224 20.16 1.53 5.49
CA MET A 224 19.74 2.88 5.92
C MET A 224 18.70 2.82 7.04
N ALA A 225 17.70 1.95 6.91
CA ALA A 225 16.68 1.74 7.93
C ALA A 225 17.31 1.34 9.27
N ALA A 226 18.23 0.38 9.26
CA ALA A 226 18.94 -0.06 10.46
C ALA A 226 19.78 1.06 11.10
N GLN A 227 20.44 1.89 10.28
CA GLN A 227 21.23 3.03 10.76
C GLN A 227 20.37 4.15 11.35
N ILE A 228 19.25 4.48 10.70
CA ILE A 228 18.37 5.60 11.09
C ILE A 228 17.54 5.26 12.33
N ILE A 229 16.97 4.05 12.37
CA ILE A 229 16.11 3.60 13.47
C ILE A 229 16.98 3.11 14.64
N GLY A 230 18.13 2.50 14.35
CA GLY A 230 18.99 1.87 15.34
C GLY A 230 18.55 0.44 15.70
N ASN A 231 19.34 -0.21 16.56
CA ASN A 231 19.18 -1.63 16.92
C ASN A 231 18.81 -1.85 18.39
N ASP A 232 18.57 -0.79 19.16
CA ASP A 232 18.16 -0.88 20.56
C ASP A 232 16.65 -0.66 20.68
N PRO A 233 15.85 -1.71 20.94
CA PRO A 233 14.41 -1.57 21.12
C PRO A 233 14.04 -0.65 22.29
N GLY A 234 14.92 -0.47 23.29
CA GLY A 234 14.65 0.36 24.46
C GLY A 234 14.55 1.86 24.17
N VAL A 235 15.10 2.33 23.05
CA VAL A 235 15.05 3.75 22.62
C VAL A 235 14.01 4.03 21.54
N ILE A 236 13.34 2.99 21.05
CA ILE A 236 12.29 3.08 20.05
C ILE A 236 10.95 3.10 20.77
N HIS A 237 10.14 4.11 20.49
CA HIS A 237 8.85 4.29 21.12
C HIS A 237 7.72 4.22 20.08
N GLU A 238 6.64 3.54 20.44
CA GLU A 238 5.42 3.58 19.65
C GLU A 238 4.96 5.02 19.43
N GLY A 239 4.54 5.35 18.20
CA GLY A 239 4.19 6.72 17.83
C GLY A 239 5.31 7.54 17.18
N TYR A 240 6.52 7.00 17.04
CA TYR A 240 7.53 7.60 16.16
C TYR A 240 6.98 7.78 14.74
N SER A 241 7.42 8.86 14.11
CA SER A 241 7.03 9.22 12.75
C SER A 241 8.19 9.00 11.80
N LEU A 242 7.95 8.25 10.74
CA LEU A 242 8.88 8.04 9.65
C LEU A 242 8.35 8.76 8.42
N ALA A 243 9.21 9.55 7.79
CA ALA A 243 8.86 10.31 6.60
C ALA A 243 9.88 10.06 5.49
N ASP A 244 9.38 9.89 4.27
CA ASP A 244 10.18 9.80 3.06
C ASP A 244 9.68 10.85 2.05
N PRO A 245 10.46 11.92 1.78
CA PRO A 245 10.06 13.01 0.90
C PRO A 245 10.14 12.67 -0.60
N CYS A 246 10.73 11.53 -0.96
CA CYS A 246 10.89 11.05 -2.34
C CYS A 246 10.67 9.54 -2.38
N ALA A 247 9.49 9.11 -1.94
CA ALA A 247 9.26 7.75 -1.51
C ALA A 247 9.31 6.71 -2.64
N GLY A 248 9.17 7.12 -3.91
CA GLY A 248 8.89 6.21 -5.01
C GLY A 248 7.66 5.35 -4.68
N THR A 249 7.79 4.04 -4.81
CA THR A 249 6.78 3.06 -4.38
C THR A 249 6.87 2.67 -2.89
N GLY A 250 7.74 3.33 -2.11
CA GLY A 250 7.90 3.12 -0.66
C GLY A 250 9.00 2.14 -0.25
N GLY A 251 10.03 1.90 -1.07
CA GLY A 251 11.09 0.93 -0.78
C GLY A 251 11.81 1.16 0.57
N MET A 252 11.98 2.41 0.98
CA MET A 252 12.52 2.74 2.30
C MET A 252 11.55 2.35 3.44
N PHE A 253 10.24 2.59 3.26
CA PHE A 253 9.21 2.19 4.22
C PHE A 253 9.11 0.69 4.38
N ARG A 254 9.21 -0.07 3.28
CA ARG A 254 9.28 -1.54 3.32
C ARG A 254 10.41 -1.99 4.25
N SER A 255 11.59 -1.42 4.06
CA SER A 255 12.81 -1.80 4.77
C SER A 255 12.75 -1.39 6.25
N ALA A 256 12.27 -0.18 6.53
CA ALA A 256 11.97 0.29 7.88
C ALA A 256 10.93 -0.59 8.60
N ALA A 257 9.85 -0.98 7.93
CA ALA A 257 8.84 -1.85 8.50
C ALA A 257 9.38 -3.24 8.82
N GLN A 258 10.20 -3.83 7.94
CA GLN A 258 10.86 -5.12 8.21
C GLN A 258 11.86 -5.01 9.36
N HIS A 259 12.60 -3.92 9.45
CA HIS A 259 13.51 -3.67 10.57
C HIS A 259 12.78 -3.59 11.91
N LEU A 260 11.68 -2.82 11.97
CA LEU A 260 10.81 -2.73 13.14
C LEU A 260 10.24 -4.10 13.55
N ARG A 261 9.76 -4.90 12.59
CA ARG A 261 9.29 -6.27 12.84
C ARG A 261 10.38 -7.18 13.35
N GLY A 262 11.59 -7.06 12.81
CA GLY A 262 12.77 -7.79 13.28
C GLY A 262 13.11 -7.51 14.74
N MET A 263 12.75 -6.33 15.24
CA MET A 263 12.86 -5.93 16.66
C MET A 263 11.62 -6.24 17.49
N GLY A 264 10.58 -6.83 16.91
CA GLY A 264 9.34 -7.20 17.60
C GLY A 264 8.28 -6.09 17.68
N PHE A 265 8.46 -4.98 16.96
CA PHE A 265 7.45 -3.93 16.88
C PHE A 265 6.45 -4.18 15.75
N ASP A 266 5.21 -3.72 15.95
CA ASP A 266 4.20 -3.66 14.91
C ASP A 266 4.33 -2.34 14.11
N PRO A 267 4.62 -2.37 12.80
CA PRO A 267 4.65 -1.18 11.95
C PRO A 267 3.36 -0.34 12.01
N ALA A 268 2.20 -0.94 12.29
CA ALA A 268 0.94 -0.19 12.42
C ALA A 268 0.90 0.74 13.64
N ALA A 269 1.80 0.55 14.62
CA ALA A 269 1.96 1.43 15.77
C ALA A 269 2.71 2.73 15.46
N PHE A 270 3.26 2.89 14.26
CA PHE A 270 4.05 4.05 13.83
C PHE A 270 3.26 4.97 12.90
N THR A 271 3.72 6.21 12.77
CA THR A 271 3.19 7.16 11.80
C THR A 271 4.08 7.16 10.57
N TRP A 272 3.49 7.08 9.38
CA TRP A 272 4.23 7.01 8.13
C TRP A 272 3.78 8.12 7.19
N PHE A 273 4.71 8.84 6.58
CA PHE A 273 4.41 9.87 5.60
C PHE A 273 5.30 9.77 4.37
N ALA A 274 4.72 9.32 3.27
CA ALA A 274 5.39 9.30 1.97
C ALA A 274 4.95 10.51 1.13
N GLN A 275 5.90 11.13 0.45
CA GLN A 275 5.66 12.10 -0.60
C GLN A 275 6.42 11.68 -1.86
N GLU A 276 5.77 11.77 -3.01
CA GLU A 276 6.33 11.36 -4.29
C GLU A 276 5.79 12.25 -5.41
N ILE A 277 6.63 12.68 -6.34
CA ILE A 277 6.24 13.59 -7.42
C ILE A 277 5.57 12.83 -8.58
N ASP A 278 6.01 11.60 -8.86
CA ASP A 278 5.46 10.78 -9.92
C ASP A 278 4.13 10.14 -9.50
N PRO A 279 3.01 10.40 -10.23
CA PRO A 279 1.70 9.88 -9.85
C PRO A 279 1.60 8.34 -9.83
N LEU A 280 2.33 7.63 -10.70
CA LEU A 280 2.30 6.16 -10.73
C LEU A 280 3.09 5.57 -9.57
N ALA A 281 4.23 6.16 -9.22
CA ALA A 281 5.02 5.76 -8.07
C ALA A 281 4.27 6.05 -6.76
N ALA A 282 3.67 7.23 -6.62
CA ALA A 282 2.82 7.59 -5.48
C ALA A 282 1.62 6.62 -5.34
N ALA A 283 0.98 6.27 -6.44
CA ALA A 283 -0.09 5.27 -6.45
C ALA A 283 0.41 3.88 -6.02
N GLY A 284 1.58 3.46 -6.51
CA GLY A 284 2.23 2.22 -6.08
C GLY A 284 2.60 2.23 -4.60
N CYS A 285 3.05 3.38 -4.07
CA CYS A 285 3.30 3.57 -2.64
C CYS A 285 2.02 3.40 -1.82
N ALA A 286 0.92 4.00 -2.25
CA ALA A 286 -0.38 3.87 -1.58
C ALA A 286 -0.89 2.42 -1.55
N VAL A 287 -0.70 1.66 -2.63
CA VAL A 287 -0.94 0.22 -2.67
C VAL A 287 -0.06 -0.51 -1.66
N ASN A 288 1.24 -0.26 -1.69
CA ASN A 288 2.21 -0.94 -0.85
C ASN A 288 2.03 -0.64 0.65
N VAL A 289 1.63 0.57 1.02
CA VAL A 289 1.26 0.93 2.41
C VAL A 289 0.18 0.00 2.95
N ILE A 290 -0.78 -0.39 2.13
CA ILE A 290 -1.85 -1.34 2.49
C ILE A 290 -1.29 -2.76 2.53
N VAL A 291 -0.60 -3.21 1.48
CA VAL A 291 -0.05 -4.58 1.36
C VAL A 291 0.90 -4.90 2.51
N TRP A 292 1.73 -3.94 2.90
CA TRP A 292 2.71 -4.06 3.97
C TRP A 292 2.14 -3.77 5.34
N GLY A 293 0.84 -3.52 5.49
CA GLY A 293 0.21 -3.38 6.80
C GLY A 293 0.81 -2.27 7.66
N LEU A 294 1.16 -1.11 7.09
CA LEU A 294 1.73 0.02 7.83
C LEU A 294 0.70 0.75 8.73
N GLY A 295 -0.55 0.28 8.72
CA GLY A 295 -1.59 0.73 9.62
C GLY A 295 -2.30 2.02 9.20
N PRO A 296 -3.22 2.51 10.05
CA PRO A 296 -4.12 3.63 9.73
C PRO A 296 -3.41 4.99 9.72
N LYS A 297 -2.24 5.10 10.34
CA LYS A 297 -1.47 6.36 10.44
C LYS A 297 -0.52 6.59 9.26
N ALA A 298 -0.54 5.71 8.26
CA ALA A 298 0.30 5.84 7.07
C ALA A 298 -0.37 6.69 5.98
N LEU A 299 0.24 7.78 5.57
CA LEU A 299 -0.24 8.74 4.56
C LEU A 299 0.69 8.76 3.34
N VAL A 300 0.12 9.00 2.16
CA VAL A 300 0.85 9.19 0.91
C VAL A 300 0.34 10.45 0.21
N ALA A 301 1.24 11.34 -0.17
CA ALA A 301 0.94 12.54 -0.95
C ALA A 301 1.64 12.47 -2.31
N CYS A 302 0.95 12.91 -3.37
CA CYS A 302 1.54 13.10 -4.68
C CYS A 302 1.85 14.60 -4.89
N GLY A 303 3.11 14.96 -5.09
CA GLY A 303 3.50 16.34 -5.39
C GLY A 303 4.97 16.66 -5.17
N ASP A 304 5.37 17.89 -5.51
CA ASP A 304 6.77 18.30 -5.57
C ASP A 304 7.28 18.77 -4.19
N THR A 305 8.17 18.00 -3.59
CA THR A 305 8.77 18.31 -2.28
C THR A 305 9.60 19.58 -2.28
N LEU A 306 10.26 19.94 -3.38
CA LEU A 306 11.07 21.14 -3.45
C LEU A 306 10.21 22.39 -3.64
N ALA A 307 9.16 22.30 -4.46
CA ALA A 307 8.28 23.44 -4.72
C ALA A 307 7.26 23.69 -3.61
N GLU A 308 6.78 22.63 -2.94
CA GLU A 308 5.64 22.70 -2.03
C GLU A 308 5.99 22.37 -0.57
N GLY A 309 7.22 21.90 -0.32
CA GLY A 309 7.67 21.45 0.99
C GLY A 309 6.95 20.17 1.45
N SER A 310 6.84 20.02 2.77
CA SER A 310 6.16 18.87 3.36
C SER A 310 4.64 18.96 3.15
N MET A 311 4.08 18.01 2.42
CA MET A 311 2.64 17.90 2.19
C MET A 311 1.88 17.20 3.31
N TRP A 312 2.49 16.97 4.47
CA TRP A 312 1.87 16.26 5.59
C TRP A 312 0.47 16.79 5.93
N GLN A 313 0.34 18.12 6.10
CA GLN A 313 -0.94 18.75 6.43
C GLN A 313 -1.99 18.54 5.33
N ARG A 314 -1.57 18.60 4.06
CA ARG A 314 -2.46 18.34 2.92
C ARG A 314 -2.90 16.88 2.87
N ALA A 315 -2.01 15.94 3.17
CA ALA A 315 -2.35 14.52 3.22
C ALA A 315 -3.34 14.21 4.37
N VAL A 316 -3.16 14.83 5.54
CA VAL A 316 -4.11 14.74 6.66
C VAL A 316 -5.48 15.28 6.26
N GLU A 317 -5.52 16.44 5.63
CA GLU A 317 -6.76 17.07 5.19
C GLU A 317 -7.44 16.27 4.06
N HIS A 318 -6.68 15.79 3.09
CA HIS A 318 -7.17 14.91 2.03
C HIS A 318 -7.81 13.64 2.60
N ARG A 319 -7.15 13.00 3.58
CA ARG A 319 -7.76 11.87 4.30
C ARG A 319 -9.08 12.25 4.95
N ARG A 320 -9.15 13.38 5.64
CA ARG A 320 -10.38 13.85 6.29
C ARG A 320 -11.52 13.96 5.27
N ILE A 321 -11.26 14.64 4.15
CA ILE A 321 -12.24 14.82 3.05
C ILE A 321 -12.67 13.47 2.48
N MET A 322 -11.73 12.56 2.23
CA MET A 322 -12.02 11.24 1.65
C MET A 322 -12.81 10.33 2.59
N VAL A 323 -12.53 10.38 3.88
CA VAL A 323 -13.31 9.68 4.92
C VAL A 323 -14.74 10.23 4.98
N GLU A 324 -14.90 11.55 4.99
CA GLU A 324 -16.23 12.18 4.98
C GLU A 324 -17.01 11.86 3.70
N HIS A 325 -16.33 11.77 2.56
CA HIS A 325 -16.95 11.35 1.31
C HIS A 325 -17.44 9.90 1.38
N ARG A 326 -16.60 8.98 1.87
CA ARG A 326 -16.98 7.59 2.10
C ARG A 326 -18.18 7.46 3.03
N ASP A 327 -18.16 8.16 4.16
CA ASP A 327 -19.22 8.04 5.16
C ASP A 327 -20.57 8.54 4.61
N ARG A 328 -20.55 9.61 3.79
CA ARG A 328 -21.75 10.07 3.06
C ARG A 328 -22.25 9.06 2.02
N ALA A 329 -21.35 8.46 1.25
CA ALA A 329 -21.70 7.44 0.27
C ALA A 329 -22.31 6.20 0.94
N ALA A 330 -21.69 5.72 2.02
CA ALA A 330 -22.18 4.58 2.80
C ALA A 330 -23.56 4.85 3.42
N SER A 331 -23.79 6.06 3.95
CA SER A 331 -25.09 6.47 4.47
C SER A 331 -26.17 6.46 3.38
N THR A 332 -25.86 7.01 2.20
CA THR A 332 -26.76 7.01 1.05
C THR A 332 -27.12 5.59 0.60
N MET A 333 -26.13 4.69 0.52
CA MET A 333 -26.33 3.28 0.18
C MET A 333 -27.19 2.55 1.22
N ALA A 334 -26.98 2.81 2.50
CA ALA A 334 -27.79 2.22 3.57
C ALA A 334 -29.25 2.67 3.49
N MET A 335 -29.50 3.95 3.22
CA MET A 335 -30.86 4.47 3.00
C MET A 335 -31.52 3.82 1.78
N ALA A 336 -30.82 3.72 0.65
CA ALA A 336 -31.34 3.09 -0.56
C ALA A 336 -31.67 1.60 -0.33
N SER A 337 -30.81 0.87 0.39
CA SER A 337 -31.05 -0.53 0.75
C SER A 337 -32.27 -0.68 1.67
N ALA A 338 -32.43 0.19 2.66
CA ALA A 338 -33.60 0.19 3.54
C ALA A 338 -34.90 0.46 2.78
N ILE A 339 -34.90 1.42 1.84
CA ILE A 339 -36.06 1.69 0.98
C ILE A 339 -36.41 0.45 0.14
N ALA A 340 -35.42 -0.17 -0.52
CA ALA A 340 -35.64 -1.37 -1.32
C ALA A 340 -36.19 -2.55 -0.50
N GLN A 341 -35.75 -2.71 0.75
CA GLN A 341 -36.29 -3.73 1.67
C GLN A 341 -37.75 -3.44 2.04
N VAL A 342 -38.11 -2.19 2.33
CA VAL A 342 -39.49 -1.80 2.62
C VAL A 342 -40.38 -2.03 1.40
N GLU A 343 -39.92 -1.67 0.20
CA GLU A 343 -40.67 -1.94 -1.05
C GLU A 343 -40.93 -3.44 -1.25
N GLN A 344 -39.96 -4.30 -0.96
CA GLN A 344 -40.14 -5.75 -1.03
C GLN A 344 -41.15 -6.28 0.01
N LEU A 345 -41.19 -5.69 1.21
CA LEU A 345 -42.14 -6.06 2.26
C LEU A 345 -43.56 -5.56 1.98
N VAL A 346 -43.69 -4.38 1.36
CA VAL A 346 -44.99 -3.76 1.03
C VAL A 346 -45.58 -4.33 -0.26
N ASN A 347 -44.75 -4.78 -1.21
CA ASN A 347 -45.18 -5.43 -2.45
C ASN A 347 -44.69 -6.89 -2.57
N PRO A 348 -45.14 -7.81 -1.70
CA PRO A 348 -44.72 -9.22 -1.77
C PRO A 348 -45.22 -9.96 -3.03
N GLY A 349 -46.10 -9.34 -3.84
CA GLY A 349 -46.85 -9.99 -4.93
C GLY A 349 -46.34 -9.81 -6.37
N VAL A 350 -45.18 -9.21 -6.63
CA VAL A 350 -44.71 -8.96 -8.02
C VAL A 350 -43.63 -9.97 -8.49
N LYS A 351 -43.37 -11.05 -7.73
CA LYS A 351 -42.56 -12.19 -8.20
C LYS A 351 -43.28 -13.52 -8.01
N ALA A 352 -44.33 -13.72 -8.79
CA ALA A 352 -44.83 -15.04 -9.20
C ALA A 352 -45.77 -14.87 -10.41
N ALA A 353 -45.20 -14.69 -11.60
CA ALA A 353 -45.82 -15.00 -12.89
C ALA A 353 -44.72 -15.25 -13.93
#